data_AF-A0A4V5UT15-F1
#
_entry.id   AF-A0A4V5UT15-F1
#
_cell.length_a   1.000
_cell.length_b   1.000
_cell.length_c   1.000
_cell.angle_alpha   90.00
_cell.angle_beta   90.00
_cell.angle_gamma   90.00
#
_symmetry.space_group_name_H-M   'P 1'
#
loop_
_entity.id
_entity.type
_entity.pdbx_description
1 polymer ?
#
loop_
_entity_poly.entity_id
_entity_poly.type
_entity_poly.pdbx_seq_one_letter_code
_entity_poly.pdbx_strand_id
1 'polypeptide(L)'
;MKKTVLLTSATILLGVGFQAINASAAETFPKEYNTEGTITFEAGDNEITPPVDPENPDPTDPVDPIDPPGPGTGGALSIDYGSKFKFGTQKISTADQTYYAAPDEMKDGSKKPTYVQVTDKRGTLAGWKLTLSQPEQFKTATGEELVGAQLTFTKAEAA
;
A
#
# COMPACT_ATOMS: atom_id res chain seq x y z
N MET A 1 103.42 61.44 0.94
CA MET A 1 103.16 61.00 2.33
C MET A 1 101.66 60.84 2.54
N LYS A 2 101.22 59.59 2.81
CA LYS A 2 99.96 59.17 3.48
C LYS A 2 98.65 59.69 2.85
N LYS A 3 97.79 58.85 2.29
CA LYS A 3 97.06 57.76 2.98
C LYS A 3 96.77 56.58 2.06
N THR A 4 97.03 55.38 2.57
CA THR A 4 96.58 54.09 2.07
C THR A 4 95.41 53.64 2.94
N VAL A 5 94.30 53.20 2.37
CA VAL A 5 93.35 52.28 3.01
C VAL A 5 92.86 51.29 1.96
N LEU A 6 93.31 50.05 2.09
CA LEU A 6 92.72 48.86 1.46
C LEU A 6 91.37 48.56 2.13
N LEU A 7 90.39 48.09 1.35
CA LEU A 7 89.32 47.25 1.88
C LEU A 7 89.34 45.90 1.15
N THR A 8 89.75 44.88 1.89
CA THR A 8 89.73 43.45 1.58
C THR A 8 88.49 42.85 2.26
N SER A 9 87.72 42.03 1.55
CA SER A 9 86.89 40.94 2.09
C SER A 9 86.65 39.96 0.92
N ALA A 10 87.29 38.79 0.83
CA ALA A 10 87.20 37.59 1.69
C ALA A 10 85.83 36.89 1.61
N THR A 11 85.75 35.96 0.66
CA THR A 11 85.30 34.55 0.75
C THR A 11 84.30 34.12 1.86
N ILE A 12 83.22 33.41 1.46
CA ILE A 12 82.78 32.03 1.89
C ILE A 12 81.25 31.80 1.99
N LEU A 13 80.82 30.75 1.28
CA LEU A 13 79.71 29.78 1.44
C LEU A 13 78.24 30.21 1.64
N LEU A 14 77.37 29.48 0.91
CA LEU A 14 76.12 28.79 1.29
C LEU A 14 75.21 28.82 0.04
N GLY A 15 75.02 27.74 -0.72
CA GLY A 15 74.42 26.49 -0.27
C GLY A 15 72.91 26.56 -0.44
N VAL A 16 72.38 26.39 -1.66
CA VAL A 16 70.99 25.98 -1.87
C VAL A 16 70.90 25.19 -3.18
N GLY A 17 70.70 23.88 -3.06
CA GLY A 17 70.39 23.03 -4.19
C GLY A 17 69.05 23.44 -4.78
N PHE A 18 69.01 23.68 -6.09
CA PHE A 18 67.77 23.83 -6.84
C PHE A 18 67.19 22.42 -7.04
N GLN A 19 66.54 21.89 -6.01
CA GLN A 19 65.65 20.74 -6.16
C GLN A 19 64.38 21.25 -6.83
N ALA A 20 64.13 20.79 -8.05
CA ALA A 20 62.86 21.04 -8.73
C ALA A 20 61.73 20.52 -7.83
N ILE A 21 60.91 21.44 -7.30
CA ILE A 21 59.68 21.10 -6.61
C ILE A 21 58.72 20.65 -7.70
N ASN A 22 58.70 19.34 -7.98
CA ASN A 22 57.61 18.76 -8.76
C ASN A 22 56.37 18.78 -7.85
N ALA A 23 55.51 19.77 -8.03
CA ALA A 23 54.17 19.72 -7.50
C ALA A 23 53.39 18.65 -8.29
N SER A 24 53.33 17.44 -7.76
CA SER A 24 52.42 16.41 -8.24
C SER A 24 51.06 16.64 -7.59
N ALA A 25 50.08 17.12 -8.38
CA ALA A 25 48.68 17.00 -8.00
C ALA A 25 48.24 15.58 -8.34
N ALA A 26 48.22 14.70 -7.35
CA ALA A 26 47.59 13.39 -7.49
C ALA A 26 46.07 13.58 -7.43
N GLU A 27 45.42 13.66 -8.59
CA GLU A 27 43.96 13.57 -8.66
C GLU A 27 43.54 12.12 -8.42
N THR A 28 43.14 11.79 -7.19
CA THR A 28 42.52 10.49 -6.89
C THR A 28 41.06 10.49 -7.33
N PHE A 29 40.76 9.73 -8.38
CA PHE A 29 39.42 9.31 -8.79
C PHE A 29 39.20 7.84 -8.42
N PRO A 30 37.97 7.43 -8.08
CA PRO A 30 36.71 8.13 -8.31
C PRO A 30 36.35 9.13 -7.20
N LYS A 31 35.93 10.33 -7.59
CA LYS A 31 35.13 11.19 -6.69
C LYS A 31 33.74 10.57 -6.65
N GLU A 32 33.46 9.76 -5.64
CA GLU A 32 32.09 9.33 -5.35
C GLU A 32 31.27 10.55 -4.95
N TYR A 33 30.18 10.78 -5.67
CA TYR A 33 29.20 11.81 -5.35
C TYR A 33 27.89 11.11 -5.01
N ASN A 34 27.68 10.90 -3.71
CA ASN A 34 26.48 10.25 -3.21
C ASN A 34 25.37 11.30 -3.09
N THR A 35 24.26 11.07 -3.78
CA THR A 35 23.02 11.83 -3.59
C THR A 35 22.09 11.02 -2.70
N GLU A 36 21.71 11.55 -1.56
CA GLU A 36 20.68 10.96 -0.71
C GLU A 36 19.31 11.47 -1.15
N GLY A 37 18.42 10.55 -1.48
CA GLY A 37 17.00 10.83 -1.72
C GLY A 37 16.17 10.19 -0.62
N THR A 38 15.30 10.98 0.01
CA THR A 38 14.36 10.48 1.04
C THR A 38 12.93 10.56 0.52
N ILE A 39 12.16 9.49 0.73
CA ILE A 39 10.71 9.46 0.50
C ILE A 39 10.03 9.21 1.85
N THR A 40 9.03 10.01 2.17
CA THR A 40 8.17 9.83 3.34
C THR A 40 6.78 9.43 2.87
N PHE A 41 6.20 8.40 3.49
CA PHE A 41 4.83 7.97 3.23
C PHE A 41 3.93 8.39 4.39
N GLU A 42 2.75 8.90 4.07
CA GLU A 42 1.68 9.17 5.02
C GLU A 42 0.57 8.13 4.84
N ALA A 43 -0.30 7.99 5.86
CA ALA A 43 -1.45 7.11 5.74
C ALA A 43 -2.39 7.58 4.63
N GLY A 44 -3.09 6.62 4.01
CA GLY A 44 -4.15 6.92 3.04
C GLY A 44 -5.19 7.88 3.60
N ASP A 45 -5.76 8.69 2.72
CA ASP A 45 -6.79 9.66 3.04
C ASP A 45 -8.15 9.01 3.43
N ASN A 46 -9.16 9.86 3.59
CA ASN A 46 -10.53 9.44 3.90
C ASN A 46 -11.36 9.11 2.64
N GLU A 47 -10.73 8.88 1.49
CA GLU A 47 -11.45 8.55 0.27
C GLU A 47 -12.00 7.13 0.29
N ILE A 48 -13.08 6.93 -0.47
CA ILE A 48 -13.69 5.63 -0.68
C ILE A 48 -12.88 4.89 -1.75
N THR A 49 -12.36 3.72 -1.40
CA THR A 49 -11.75 2.81 -2.37
C THR A 49 -12.87 2.06 -3.10
N PRO A 50 -12.89 2.04 -4.44
CA PRO A 50 -13.89 1.28 -5.18
C PRO A 50 -13.68 -0.24 -5.05
N PRO A 51 -14.74 -1.05 -5.20
CA PRO A 51 -14.59 -2.50 -5.29
C PRO A 51 -13.78 -2.92 -6.52
N VAL A 52 -13.00 -3.98 -6.39
CA VAL A 52 -12.26 -4.64 -7.48
C VAL A 52 -12.73 -6.07 -7.66
N ASP A 53 -12.27 -6.73 -8.72
CA ASP A 53 -12.56 -8.15 -8.95
C ASP A 53 -11.93 -9.01 -7.83
N PRO A 54 -12.72 -9.77 -7.04
CA PRO A 54 -12.17 -10.61 -5.98
C PRO A 54 -11.33 -11.78 -6.48
N GLU A 55 -11.49 -12.20 -7.74
CA GLU A 55 -10.71 -13.29 -8.34
C GLU A 55 -9.43 -12.78 -9.02
N ASN A 56 -9.35 -11.48 -9.34
CA ASN A 56 -8.19 -10.83 -9.94
C ASN A 56 -8.11 -9.34 -9.49
N PRO A 57 -7.67 -9.07 -8.25
CA PRO A 57 -7.73 -7.72 -7.70
C PRO A 57 -6.73 -6.78 -8.38
N ASP A 58 -7.25 -5.75 -9.05
CA ASP A 58 -6.48 -4.64 -9.62
C ASP A 58 -7.08 -3.30 -9.19
N PRO A 59 -6.40 -2.51 -8.33
CA PRO A 59 -6.88 -1.19 -7.90
C PRO A 59 -7.09 -0.18 -9.03
N THR A 60 -6.51 -0.43 -10.21
CA THR A 60 -6.67 0.42 -11.39
C THR A 60 -7.83 0.01 -12.30
N ASP A 61 -8.42 -1.17 -12.05
CA ASP A 61 -9.55 -1.72 -12.79
C ASP A 61 -10.71 -2.09 -11.84
N PRO A 62 -11.44 -1.08 -11.34
CA PRO A 62 -12.55 -1.32 -10.42
C PRO A 62 -13.75 -1.96 -11.11
N VAL A 63 -14.52 -2.74 -10.35
CA VAL A 63 -15.80 -3.31 -10.78
C VAL A 63 -16.96 -2.45 -10.29
N ASP A 64 -18.10 -2.50 -10.99
CA ASP A 64 -19.30 -1.73 -10.63
C ASP A 64 -20.50 -2.67 -10.43
N PRO A 65 -20.83 -3.02 -9.16
CA PRO A 65 -21.97 -3.87 -8.84
C PRO A 65 -23.31 -3.23 -9.24
N ILE A 66 -24.24 -4.04 -9.77
CA ILE A 66 -25.60 -3.57 -10.11
C ILE A 66 -26.37 -3.11 -8.85
N ASP A 67 -26.15 -3.79 -7.72
CA ASP A 67 -26.90 -3.59 -6.48
C ASP A 67 -25.97 -3.61 -5.25
N PRO A 68 -25.15 -2.57 -5.03
CA PRO A 68 -24.26 -2.50 -3.89
C PRO A 68 -25.03 -2.32 -2.56
N PRO A 69 -24.47 -2.73 -1.40
CA PRO A 69 -25.03 -2.46 -0.06
C PRO A 69 -25.09 -0.97 0.30
N GLY A 70 -24.27 -0.16 -0.37
CA GLY A 70 -24.02 1.24 -0.07
C GLY A 70 -22.58 1.59 -0.48
N PRO A 71 -22.14 2.83 -0.23
CA PRO A 71 -20.73 3.18 -0.40
C PRO A 71 -19.86 2.43 0.61
N GLY A 72 -18.59 2.21 0.26
CA GLY A 72 -17.58 1.77 1.21
C GLY A 72 -17.38 2.77 2.35
N THR A 73 -16.77 2.33 3.46
CA THR A 73 -16.61 3.17 4.66
C THR A 73 -15.61 4.30 4.49
N GLY A 74 -14.69 4.19 3.51
CA GLY A 74 -13.56 5.10 3.34
C GLY A 74 -12.54 5.03 4.48
N GLY A 75 -11.44 5.79 4.34
CA GLY A 75 -10.39 5.87 5.35
C GLY A 75 -9.17 5.00 5.08
N ALA A 76 -8.15 5.17 5.93
CA ALA A 76 -6.91 4.41 5.86
C ALA A 76 -7.09 2.91 6.16
N LEU A 77 -8.14 2.50 6.88
CA LEU A 77 -8.58 1.11 6.98
C LEU A 77 -10.09 1.08 6.72
N SER A 78 -10.50 0.43 5.64
CA SER A 78 -11.87 0.51 5.15
C SER A 78 -12.45 -0.85 4.79
N ILE A 79 -13.77 -0.97 4.93
CA ILE A 79 -14.56 -1.99 4.23
C ILE A 79 -15.09 -1.32 2.97
N ASP A 80 -14.61 -1.75 1.82
CA ASP A 80 -14.92 -1.09 0.55
C ASP A 80 -16.20 -1.65 -0.07
N TYR A 81 -16.43 -2.94 0.15
CA TYR A 81 -17.58 -3.66 -0.39
C TYR A 81 -17.92 -4.88 0.46
N GLY A 82 -19.20 -5.21 0.52
CA GLY A 82 -19.70 -6.46 1.08
C GLY A 82 -20.94 -6.93 0.32
N SER A 83 -20.91 -8.14 -0.20
CA SER A 83 -22.00 -8.70 -1.01
C SER A 83 -23.35 -8.67 -0.31
N LYS A 84 -24.41 -8.37 -1.07
CA LYS A 84 -25.79 -8.66 -0.63
C LYS A 84 -26.10 -10.12 -0.93
N PHE A 85 -26.30 -10.94 0.08
CA PHE A 85 -26.67 -12.34 -0.13
C PHE A 85 -28.08 -12.47 -0.74
N LYS A 86 -28.16 -12.92 -1.99
CA LYS A 86 -29.41 -13.12 -2.73
C LYS A 86 -29.72 -14.60 -2.88
N PHE A 87 -30.76 -15.09 -2.21
CA PHE A 87 -31.17 -16.51 -2.28
C PHE A 87 -32.30 -16.79 -3.28
N GLY A 88 -32.86 -15.74 -3.90
CA GLY A 88 -33.95 -15.86 -4.88
C GLY A 88 -35.27 -16.36 -4.28
N THR A 89 -36.19 -16.76 -5.16
CA THR A 89 -37.50 -17.30 -4.77
C THR A 89 -37.44 -18.81 -4.61
N GLN A 90 -37.92 -19.30 -3.47
CA GLN A 90 -37.92 -20.72 -3.13
C GLN A 90 -39.34 -21.23 -2.86
N LYS A 91 -39.58 -22.52 -3.05
CA LYS A 91 -40.86 -23.16 -2.70
C LYS A 91 -40.91 -23.45 -1.20
N ILE A 92 -42.09 -23.33 -0.61
CA ILE A 92 -42.32 -23.75 0.78
C ILE A 92 -42.14 -25.27 0.88
N SER A 93 -41.41 -25.71 1.90
CA SER A 93 -41.17 -27.11 2.22
C SER A 93 -41.44 -27.34 3.70
N THR A 94 -41.90 -28.54 4.05
CA THR A 94 -42.04 -29.00 5.44
C THR A 94 -40.77 -29.69 5.96
N ALA A 95 -39.78 -29.90 5.08
CA ALA A 95 -38.47 -30.45 5.41
C ALA A 95 -37.39 -29.37 5.32
N ASP A 96 -36.30 -29.54 6.06
CA ASP A 96 -35.14 -28.65 6.02
C ASP A 96 -34.61 -28.50 4.58
N GLN A 97 -34.25 -27.27 4.21
CA GLN A 97 -33.72 -26.94 2.90
C GLN A 97 -32.42 -26.14 3.04
N THR A 98 -31.53 -26.30 2.06
CA THR A 98 -30.31 -25.50 1.93
C THR A 98 -30.40 -24.71 0.64
N TYR A 99 -30.28 -23.39 0.74
CA TYR A 99 -30.29 -22.48 -0.40
C TYR A 99 -28.95 -21.78 -0.52
N TYR A 100 -28.41 -21.72 -1.73
CA TYR A 100 -27.14 -21.06 -2.01
C TYR A 100 -27.40 -19.63 -2.50
N ALA A 101 -26.58 -18.70 -2.02
CA ALA A 101 -26.61 -17.33 -2.51
C ALA A 101 -26.15 -17.29 -3.98
N ALA A 102 -26.85 -16.51 -4.79
CA ALA A 102 -26.44 -16.19 -6.14
C ALA A 102 -25.16 -15.31 -6.14
N PRO A 103 -24.33 -15.39 -7.18
CA PRO A 103 -23.23 -14.46 -7.36
C PRO A 103 -23.72 -13.01 -7.53
N ASP A 104 -22.86 -12.05 -7.23
CA ASP A 104 -23.12 -10.65 -7.51
C ASP A 104 -23.00 -10.38 -9.01
N GLU A 105 -23.92 -9.58 -9.54
CA GLU A 105 -23.92 -9.17 -10.93
C GLU A 105 -23.36 -7.74 -11.06
N MET A 106 -22.44 -7.57 -12.00
CA MET A 106 -21.78 -6.30 -12.32
C MET A 106 -22.47 -5.62 -13.51
N LYS A 107 -22.33 -4.30 -13.64
CA LYS A 107 -22.97 -3.52 -14.72
C LYS A 107 -22.45 -3.88 -16.12
N ASP A 108 -21.25 -4.44 -16.22
CA ASP A 108 -20.68 -4.98 -17.47
C ASP A 108 -21.27 -6.36 -17.85
N GLY A 109 -22.14 -6.93 -17.01
CA GLY A 109 -22.76 -8.23 -17.19
C GLY A 109 -21.95 -9.40 -16.63
N SER A 110 -20.76 -9.16 -16.09
CA SER A 110 -19.97 -10.19 -15.42
C SER A 110 -20.60 -10.58 -14.08
N LYS A 111 -20.27 -11.79 -13.61
CA LYS A 111 -20.72 -12.35 -12.34
C LYS A 111 -19.53 -12.64 -11.46
N LYS A 112 -19.58 -12.20 -10.21
CA LYS A 112 -18.51 -12.40 -9.23
C LYS A 112 -19.01 -13.21 -8.03
N PRO A 113 -18.17 -14.03 -7.39
CA PRO A 113 -18.54 -14.73 -6.17
C PRO A 113 -18.92 -13.72 -5.07
N THR A 114 -19.62 -14.17 -4.03
CA THR A 114 -19.89 -13.32 -2.86
C THR A 114 -18.59 -13.06 -2.11
N TYR A 115 -18.29 -11.80 -1.80
CA TYR A 115 -17.02 -11.38 -1.21
C TYR A 115 -17.18 -10.18 -0.28
N VAL A 116 -16.11 -9.90 0.45
CA VAL A 116 -15.91 -8.66 1.21
C VAL A 116 -14.53 -8.13 0.85
N GLN A 117 -14.45 -6.83 0.61
CA GLN A 117 -13.19 -6.16 0.32
C GLN A 117 -12.80 -5.27 1.49
N VAL A 118 -11.55 -5.42 1.93
CA VAL A 118 -10.94 -4.60 2.98
C VAL A 118 -9.67 -3.99 2.42
N THR A 119 -9.51 -2.67 2.56
CA THR A 119 -8.30 -1.95 2.17
C THR A 119 -7.58 -1.43 3.41
N ASP A 120 -6.27 -1.66 3.53
CA ASP A 120 -5.41 -1.15 4.60
C ASP A 120 -4.27 -0.29 4.03
N LYS A 121 -4.46 1.02 4.08
CA LYS A 121 -3.54 2.09 3.67
C LYS A 121 -2.89 2.78 4.88
N ARG A 122 -2.89 2.18 6.08
CA ARG A 122 -2.33 2.82 7.31
C ARG A 122 -0.81 2.86 7.36
N GLY A 123 -0.13 1.94 6.65
CA GLY A 123 1.33 1.83 6.66
C GLY A 123 1.95 1.33 7.97
N THR A 124 1.14 0.99 8.98
CA THR A 124 1.62 0.56 10.31
C THR A 124 1.93 -0.93 10.41
N LEU A 125 1.53 -1.73 9.41
CA LEU A 125 1.64 -3.19 9.41
C LEU A 125 0.99 -3.87 10.64
N ALA A 126 0.05 -3.19 11.30
CA ALA A 126 -0.59 -3.69 12.52
C ALA A 126 -1.56 -4.88 12.27
N GLY A 127 -1.84 -5.19 11.01
CA GLY A 127 -2.87 -6.14 10.61
C GLY A 127 -4.28 -5.63 10.90
N TRP A 128 -5.27 -6.42 10.52
CA TRP A 128 -6.68 -6.11 10.72
C TRP A 128 -7.46 -7.39 11.04
N LYS A 129 -8.64 -7.22 11.66
CA LYS A 129 -9.58 -8.30 11.95
C LYS A 129 -10.97 -7.88 11.49
N LEU A 130 -11.56 -8.66 10.60
CA LEU A 130 -12.95 -8.53 10.21
C LEU A 130 -13.81 -9.49 11.06
N THR A 131 -14.95 -9.03 11.54
CA THR A 131 -15.92 -9.85 12.27
C THR A 131 -17.30 -9.60 11.66
N LEU A 132 -18.04 -10.68 11.41
CA LEU A 132 -19.43 -10.61 10.97
C LEU A 132 -20.35 -10.87 12.17
N SER A 133 -21.40 -10.07 12.30
CA SER A 133 -22.45 -10.27 13.30
C SER A 133 -23.82 -10.23 12.64
N GLN A 134 -24.71 -11.10 13.11
CA GLN A 134 -26.13 -11.10 12.77
C GLN A 134 -26.91 -10.70 14.03
N PRO A 135 -27.27 -9.42 14.20
CA PRO A 135 -27.91 -8.94 15.43
C PRO A 135 -29.37 -9.38 15.56
N GLU A 136 -30.04 -9.68 14.44
CA GLU A 136 -31.44 -10.10 14.40
C GLU A 136 -31.62 -11.37 13.57
N GLN A 137 -32.67 -12.14 13.86
CA GLN A 137 -33.05 -13.28 13.01
C GLN A 137 -33.52 -12.79 11.63
N PHE A 138 -33.36 -13.62 10.60
CA PHE A 138 -33.93 -13.37 9.27
C PHE A 138 -35.44 -13.19 9.36
N LYS A 139 -35.99 -12.28 8.56
CA LYS A 139 -37.40 -11.94 8.57
C LYS A 139 -37.98 -11.96 7.16
N THR A 140 -39.28 -12.23 7.05
CA THR A 140 -40.04 -12.00 5.83
C THR A 140 -40.18 -10.51 5.55
N ALA A 141 -40.64 -10.15 4.35
CA ALA A 141 -40.94 -8.76 4.00
C ALA A 141 -42.03 -8.13 4.89
N THR A 142 -42.88 -8.94 5.53
CA THR A 142 -43.90 -8.49 6.49
C THR A 142 -43.39 -8.46 7.93
N GLY A 143 -42.12 -8.81 8.18
CA GLY A 143 -41.47 -8.71 9.49
C GLY A 143 -41.56 -9.97 10.35
N GLU A 144 -42.07 -11.09 9.83
CA GLU A 144 -42.15 -12.35 10.57
C GLU A 144 -40.79 -13.04 10.60
N GLU A 145 -40.34 -13.47 11.79
CA GLU A 145 -39.05 -14.14 11.93
C GLU A 145 -39.06 -15.55 11.34
N LEU A 146 -37.98 -15.86 10.61
CA LEU A 146 -37.67 -17.19 10.09
C LEU A 146 -36.91 -17.98 11.16
N VAL A 147 -37.64 -18.38 12.21
CA VAL A 147 -37.05 -19.11 13.35
C VAL A 147 -36.36 -20.38 12.87
N GLY A 148 -35.09 -20.55 13.27
CA GLY A 148 -34.26 -21.69 12.90
C GLY A 148 -33.46 -21.52 11.60
N ALA A 149 -33.72 -20.46 10.82
CA ALA A 149 -32.89 -20.12 9.68
C ALA A 149 -31.47 -19.75 10.14
N GLN A 150 -30.48 -20.23 9.39
CA GLN A 150 -29.07 -20.05 9.68
C GLN A 150 -28.31 -19.70 8.41
N LEU A 151 -27.33 -18.81 8.53
CA LEU A 151 -26.37 -18.50 7.48
C LEU A 151 -25.06 -19.21 7.79
N THR A 152 -24.56 -19.99 6.83
CA THR A 152 -23.29 -20.70 6.96
C THR A 152 -22.36 -20.31 5.82
N PHE A 153 -21.10 -20.02 6.16
CA PHE A 153 -20.02 -19.81 5.20
C PHE A 153 -19.25 -21.12 5.06
N THR A 154 -19.26 -21.71 3.88
CA THR A 154 -18.65 -23.04 3.65
C THR A 154 -17.17 -22.96 3.28
N LYS A 155 -16.74 -21.83 2.73
CA LYS A 155 -15.35 -21.53 2.38
C LYS A 155 -15.06 -20.06 2.63
N ALA A 156 -13.87 -19.76 3.14
CA ALA A 156 -13.31 -18.42 3.22
C ALA A 156 -11.90 -18.49 2.64
N GLU A 157 -11.64 -17.66 1.64
CA GLU A 157 -10.35 -17.52 0.98
C GLU A 157 -10.03 -16.03 0.97
N ALA A 158 -8.78 -15.70 1.31
CA ALA A 158 -8.26 -14.36 1.17
C ALA A 158 -7.28 -14.37 -0.01
N ALA A 159 -7.58 -13.56 -1.02
CA ALA A 159 -6.72 -13.32 -2.17
C ALA A 159 -5.61 -12.32 -1.83
#